data_AF-A0A1F9AA32-F1
#
_entry.id   AF-A0A1F9AA32-F1
#
_cell.length_a   1.000
_cell.length_b   1.000
_cell.length_c   1.000
_cell.angle_alpha   90.00
_cell.angle_beta   90.00
_cell.angle_gamma   90.00
#
_symmetry.space_group_name_H-M   'P 1'
#
loop_
_entity.id
_entity.type
_entity.pdbx_description
1 polymer ?
#
loop_
_entity_poly.entity_id
_entity_poly.type
_entity_poly.pdbx_seq_one_letter_code
_entity_poly.pdbx_strand_id
1 'polypeptide(L)' 'MRKQAHLEKIEKVIESLTPHEQLKLVEKLAQRLRKTGLASKKRLDWNKLYGLGKGLWGKEDAQDYVNRQREDRL' A
#
# COMPACT_ATOMS: atom_id res chain seq x y z
N MET A 1 16.88 25.32 -18.12
CA MET A 1 15.71 26.22 -18.14
C MET A 1 14.44 25.58 -18.72
N ARG A 2 14.42 25.00 -19.93
CA ARG A 2 13.19 24.40 -20.52
C ARG A 2 12.49 23.31 -19.68
N LYS A 3 13.26 22.46 -18.98
CA LYS A 3 12.69 21.42 -18.10
C LYS A 3 11.99 21.98 -16.86
N GLN A 4 12.47 23.10 -16.33
CA GLN A 4 11.90 23.76 -15.15
C GLN A 4 10.53 24.35 -15.46
N ALA A 5 10.43 25.10 -16.56
CA ALA A 5 9.18 25.67 -17.05
C ALA A 5 8.13 24.59 -17.43
N HIS A 6 8.57 23.35 -17.69
CA HIS A 6 7.67 22.23 -17.96
C HIS A 6 7.11 21.62 -16.66
N LEU A 7 7.89 21.60 -15.57
CA LEU A 7 7.42 21.13 -14.27
C LEU A 7 6.40 22.09 -13.66
N GLU A 8 6.65 23.40 -13.73
CA GLU A 8 5.72 24.43 -13.25
C GLU A 8 4.35 24.36 -13.94
N LYS A 9 4.33 24.02 -15.25
CA LYS A 9 3.07 23.79 -15.97
C LYS A 9 2.34 22.53 -15.50
N ILE A 10 3.08 21.46 -15.19
CA ILE A 10 2.50 20.22 -14.66
C ILE A 10 1.90 20.47 -13.26
N GLU A 11 2.59 21.22 -12.40
CA GLU A 11 2.09 21.57 -11.07
C GLU A 11 0.75 22.31 -11.14
N LYS A 12 0.65 23.34 -12.00
CA LYS A 12 -0.62 24.06 -12.22
C LYS A 12 -1.75 23.15 -12.71
N VAL A 13 -1.44 22.17 -13.56
CA VAL A 13 -2.44 21.21 -14.02
C VAL A 13 -2.87 20.29 -12.88
N ILE A 14 -1.94 19.84 -12.03
CA ILE A 14 -2.26 18.99 -10.87
C ILE A 14 -3.14 19.75 -9.87
N GLU A 15 -2.87 21.03 -9.63
CA GLU A 15 -3.67 21.89 -8.75
C GLU A 15 -5.12 22.06 -9.24
N SER A 16 -5.35 22.03 -10.55
CA SER A 16 -6.70 22.11 -11.14
C SER A 16 -7.49 20.80 -11.09
N LEU A 17 -6.85 19.67 -10.75
CA LEU A 17 -7.52 18.38 -10.67
C LEU A 17 -8.34 18.26 -9.39
N THR A 18 -9.44 17.51 -9.45
CA THR A 18 -10.18 17.11 -8.26
C THR A 18 -9.36 16.16 -7.39
N PRO A 19 -9.66 16.03 -6.08
CA PRO A 19 -8.95 15.09 -5.20
C PRO A 19 -8.95 13.64 -5.71
N HIS A 20 -10.04 13.22 -6.36
CA HIS A 20 -10.15 11.88 -6.94
C HIS A 20 -9.21 11.69 -8.15
N GLU A 21 -9.10 12.69 -9.01
CA GLU A 21 -8.20 12.67 -10.16
C GLU A 21 -6.73 12.75 -9.75
N GLN A 22 -6.42 13.54 -8.72
CA GLN A 22 -5.09 13.58 -8.11
C GLN A 22 -4.70 12.19 -7.58
N LEU A 23 -5.60 11.52 -6.84
CA LEU A 23 -5.37 10.18 -6.33
C LEU A 23 -5.12 9.16 -7.46
N LYS A 24 -5.91 9.21 -8.53
CA LYS A 24 -5.75 8.36 -9.71
C LYS A 24 -4.42 8.62 -10.43
N LEU A 25 -3.95 9.86 -10.46
CA LEU A 25 -2.65 10.22 -11.01
C LEU A 25 -1.50 9.65 -10.16
N VAL A 26 -1.59 9.81 -8.83
CA VAL A 26 -0.62 9.24 -7.89
C VAL A 26 -0.53 7.72 -8.06
N GLU A 27 -1.66 7.02 -8.20
CA GLU A 27 -1.68 5.58 -8.43
C GLU A 27 -0.95 5.19 -9.72
N LYS A 28 -1.26 5.85 -10.84
CA LYS A 28 -0.60 5.60 -12.13
C LYS A 28 0.91 5.85 -12.05
N LEU A 29 1.33 6.92 -11.37
CA LEU A 29 2.75 7.24 -11.17
C LEU A 29 3.44 6.17 -10.32
N ALA A 30 2.83 5.77 -9.21
CA ALA A 30 3.34 4.71 -8.34
C ALA A 30 3.50 3.38 -9.09
N GLN A 31 2.50 2.98 -9.90
CA GLN A 31 2.57 1.77 -10.73
C GLN A 31 3.72 1.85 -11.76
N ARG A 32 3.90 3.00 -12.42
CA ARG A 32 5.01 3.20 -13.37
C ARG A 32 6.36 3.11 -12.69
N LEU A 33 6.54 3.76 -11.54
CA LEU A 33 7.78 3.74 -10.77
C LEU A 33 8.12 2.34 -10.21
N ARG A 34 7.12 1.54 -9.88
CA ARG A 34 7.30 0.11 -9.52
C ARG A 34 7.80 -0.72 -10.71
N LYS A 35 7.32 -0.43 -11.92
CA LYS A 35 7.75 -1.14 -13.14
C LYS A 35 9.18 -0.78 -13.56
N THR A 36 9.62 0.45 -13.32
CA THR A 36 10.99 0.89 -13.63
C THR A 36 12.03 0.42 -12.59
N GLY A 37 11.61 -0.22 -11.50
CA GLY A 37 12.49 -0.68 -10.42
C GLY A 37 13.02 0.44 -9.52
N LEU A 38 12.66 1.71 -9.79
CA LEU A 38 13.01 2.85 -8.93
C LEU A 38 12.33 2.76 -7.57
N ALA A 39 11.05 2.36 -7.56
CA ALA A 39 10.44 1.89 -6.33
C ALA A 39 10.96 0.47 -6.14
N SER A 40 11.92 0.29 -5.23
CA SER A 40 12.47 -1.03 -4.93
C SER A 40 11.31 -2.01 -4.80
N LYS A 41 11.38 -3.14 -5.49
CA LYS A 41 10.58 -4.29 -5.10
C LYS A 41 11.02 -4.56 -3.67
N LYS A 42 10.31 -4.01 -2.66
CA LYS A 42 10.26 -4.62 -1.34
C LYS A 42 9.78 -6.02 -1.64
N ARG A 43 10.73 -6.94 -1.75
CA ARG A 43 10.46 -8.37 -1.83
C ARG A 43 9.67 -8.61 -0.55
N LEU A 44 8.36 -8.78 -0.69
CA LEU A 44 7.49 -9.13 0.41
C LEU A 44 8.00 -10.49 0.85
N ASP A 45 8.85 -10.44 1.86
CA ASP A 45 9.43 -11.62 2.45
C ASP A 45 8.37 -12.14 3.39
N TRP A 46 7.58 -13.10 2.89
CA TRP A 46 6.51 -13.72 3.65
C TRP A 46 7.02 -14.34 4.95
N ASN A 47 8.32 -14.67 5.03
CA ASN A 47 8.96 -15.12 6.27
C ASN A 47 9.03 -14.01 7.33
N LYS A 48 9.03 -12.72 6.95
CA LYS A 48 8.90 -11.61 7.92
C LYS A 48 7.48 -11.47 8.48
N LEU A 49 6.49 -12.09 7.83
CA LEU A 49 5.13 -12.13 8.31
C LEU A 49 4.88 -13.35 9.21
N TYR A 50 5.74 -14.36 9.12
CA TYR A 50 5.71 -15.53 9.99
C TYR A 50 5.89 -15.11 11.45
N GLY A 51 4.92 -15.44 12.31
CA GLY A 51 4.93 -15.09 13.73
C GLY A 51 4.40 -13.69 14.09
N LEU A 52 4.18 -12.77 13.13
CA LEU A 52 3.55 -11.47 13.42
C LEU A 52 2.11 -11.62 13.93
N GLY A 53 1.39 -12.66 13.50
CA GLY A 53 0.06 -12.98 14.03
C GLY A 53 0.09 -13.20 15.55
N LYS A 54 1.13 -13.87 16.07
CA LYS A 54 1.25 -14.16 17.51
C LYS A 54 1.30 -12.90 18.39
N GLY A 55 1.88 -11.81 17.87
CA GLY A 55 1.94 -10.52 18.58
C GLY A 55 0.69 -9.65 18.40
N LEU A 56 -0.08 -9.85 17.32
CA LEU A 56 -1.30 -9.11 17.04
C LEU A 56 -2.50 -9.62 17.84
N TRP A 57 -2.49 -10.90 18.24
CA TRP A 57 -3.65 -11.57 18.84
C TRP A 57 -3.75 -11.35 20.36
N GLY A 58 -3.05 -10.36 20.92
CA GLY A 58 -3.34 -9.87 22.28
C GLY A 58 -3.31 -10.92 23.40
N LYS A 59 -2.33 -11.85 23.37
CA LYS A 59 -2.21 -13.03 24.25
C LYS A 59 -3.23 -14.15 24.02
N GLU A 60 -4.11 -14.01 23.04
CA GLU A 60 -5.02 -15.07 22.62
C GLU A 60 -4.23 -16.18 21.92
N ASP A 61 -4.44 -17.42 22.37
CA ASP A 61 -3.91 -18.58 21.69
C ASP A 61 -4.64 -18.79 20.36
N ALA A 62 -3.88 -19.13 19.31
CA ALA A 62 -4.44 -19.29 17.97
C ALA A 62 -5.48 -20.42 17.90
N GLN A 63 -5.33 -21.46 18.73
CA GLN A 63 -6.25 -22.59 18.79
C GLN A 63 -7.56 -22.21 19.47
N ASP A 64 -7.51 -21.40 20.53
CA ASP A 64 -8.69 -20.92 21.25
C ASP A 64 -9.58 -20.06 20.35
N TYR A 65 -8.98 -19.16 19.56
CA TYR A 65 -9.71 -18.37 18.57
C TYR A 65 -10.40 -19.28 17.53
N VAL A 66 -9.70 -20.27 16.98
CA VAL A 66 -10.27 -21.17 15.97
C VAL A 66 -11.41 -22.00 16.56
N ASN A 67 -11.27 -22.43 17.82
CA ASN A 67 -12.31 -23.18 18.52
C ASN A 67 -13.57 -22.32 18.70
N ARG A 68 -13.43 -21.08 19.19
CA ARG A 68 -14.56 -20.13 19.30
C ARG A 68 -15.25 -19.92 17.96
N GLN A 69 -14.48 -19.71 16.89
CA GLN A 69 -15.04 -19.51 15.54
C GLN A 69 -15.72 -20.75 14.95
N ARG A 70 -15.46 -21.96 15.48
CA ARG A 70 -16.18 -23.19 15.11
C ARG A 70 -17.44 -23.36 15.94
N GLU A 71 -17.41 -22.99 17.20
CA GLU A 71 -18.59 -22.98 18.08
C GLU A 71 -19.61 -21.94 17.62
N ASP A 72 -19.17 -20.74 17.21
CA ASP A 72 -20.03 -19.68 16.65
C ASP A 72 -20.74 -20.07 15.33
N ARG A 73 -20.39 -21.21 14.72
CA ARG A 73 -20.98 -21.72 13.46
C ARG A 73 -22.04 -22.81 13.67
N LEU A 74 -22.26 -23.25 14.91
CA LEU A 74 -23.30 -24.20 15.30
C LEU A 74 -24.51 -23.46 15.87
#